data_AF-A0A453RUR4-F1
#
_entry.id   AF-A0A453RUR4-F1
#
_cell.length_a   1.000
_cell.length_b   1.000
_cell.length_c   1.000
_cell.angle_alpha   90.00
_cell.angle_beta   90.00
_cell.angle_gamma   90.00
#
_symmetry.space_group_name_H-M   'P 1'
#
loop_
_entity.id
_entity.type
_entity.pdbx_description
1 polymer ?
#
loop_
_entity_poly.entity_id
_entity_poly.type
_entity_poly.pdbx_seq_one_letter_code
_entity_poly.pdbx_strand_id
1 'polypeptide(L)'
;MKHIASNPDAFNQSLRWKYDGPSDSFKALIDMAAVHSSCRLCIHIATKIHEKEERTPKFMNRSCSCSSKRGTVYHLFVRERGRFKTESIYLRSDQLTLGALESAVHGKFRSLKHVPVWKDERPSSIRGGDELKVYKIYPIGLTERQALYKFQFSDDAEVARYIKGHPCAKLEVIFV
;
A
#
# COMPACT_ATOMS: atom_id res chain seq x y z
N MET A 1 8.16 -5.87 31.93
CA MET A 1 7.44 -6.95 32.66
C MET A 1 7.06 -6.51 34.08
N LYS A 2 8.00 -6.11 34.96
CA LYS A 2 7.66 -5.64 36.32
C LYS A 2 6.59 -4.54 36.36
N HIS A 3 6.71 -3.50 35.52
CA HIS A 3 5.72 -2.41 35.46
C HIS A 3 4.30 -2.86 35.09
N ILE A 4 4.16 -3.83 34.18
CA ILE A 4 2.84 -4.34 33.75
C ILE A 4 2.23 -5.19 34.86
N ALA A 5 3.04 -5.97 35.58
CA ALA A 5 2.56 -6.80 36.69
C ALA A 5 2.18 -5.99 37.94
N SER A 6 2.80 -4.83 38.15
CA SER A 6 2.57 -3.97 39.32
C SER A 6 1.46 -2.94 39.14
N ASN A 7 1.03 -2.67 37.91
CA ASN A 7 0.01 -1.69 37.59
C ASN A 7 -1.21 -2.37 36.92
N PRO A 8 -2.37 -2.47 37.61
CA PRO A 8 -3.58 -3.09 37.08
C PRO A 8 -4.06 -2.47 35.75
N ASP A 9 -3.93 -1.16 35.59
CA ASP A 9 -4.37 -0.47 34.37
C ASP A 9 -3.47 -0.82 33.19
N ALA A 10 -2.15 -0.86 33.40
CA ALA A 10 -1.19 -1.28 32.38
C ALA A 10 -1.40 -2.75 32.00
N PHE A 11 -1.74 -3.62 32.96
CA PHE A 11 -2.09 -5.01 32.71
C PHE A 11 -3.36 -5.13 31.87
N ASN A 12 -4.43 -4.45 32.27
CA ASN A 12 -5.70 -4.46 31.54
C ASN A 12 -5.54 -3.90 30.13
N GLN A 13 -4.76 -2.83 29.96
CA GLN A 13 -4.44 -2.29 28.64
C GLN A 13 -3.66 -3.29 27.78
N SER A 14 -2.75 -4.06 28.36
CA SER A 14 -2.02 -5.12 27.65
C SER A 14 -2.90 -6.30 27.23
N LEU A 15 -4.06 -6.51 27.86
CA LEU A 15 -5.01 -7.56 27.51
C LEU A 15 -6.05 -7.12 26.47
N ARG A 16 -6.15 -5.83 26.14
CA ARG A 16 -7.16 -5.30 25.21
C ARG A 16 -7.15 -5.97 23.84
N TRP A 17 -5.99 -6.40 23.33
CA TRP A 17 -5.91 -7.10 22.04
C TRP A 17 -6.72 -8.41 22.00
N LYS A 18 -7.04 -9.02 23.15
CA LYS A 18 -7.91 -10.20 23.21
C LYS A 18 -9.37 -9.88 22.90
N TYR A 19 -9.78 -8.62 23.09
CA TYR A 19 -11.12 -8.12 22.82
C TYR A 19 -11.18 -7.33 21.51
N ASP A 20 -10.25 -6.39 21.33
CA ASP A 20 -10.17 -5.50 20.18
C ASP A 20 -9.58 -6.19 18.93
N GLY A 21 -8.93 -7.35 19.13
CA GLY A 21 -8.22 -8.09 18.10
C GLY A 21 -6.79 -7.58 17.85
N PRO A 22 -6.05 -8.21 16.92
CA PRO A 22 -4.71 -7.77 16.56
C PRO A 22 -4.73 -6.40 15.88
N SER A 23 -3.68 -5.60 16.11
CA SER A 23 -3.50 -4.33 15.43
C SER A 23 -3.32 -4.53 13.92
N ASP A 24 -3.68 -3.51 13.14
CA ASP A 24 -3.49 -3.55 11.68
C ASP A 24 -2.02 -3.66 11.28
N SER A 25 -1.11 -3.07 12.06
CA SER A 25 0.34 -3.26 11.90
C SER A 25 0.76 -4.72 12.06
N PHE A 26 0.14 -5.45 12.99
CA PHE A 26 0.40 -6.86 13.21
C PHE A 26 -0.20 -7.71 12.08
N LYS A 27 -1.44 -7.41 11.66
CA LYS A 27 -2.07 -8.06 10.48
C LYS A 27 -1.20 -7.90 9.24
N ALA A 28 -0.80 -6.68 8.93
CA ALA A 28 0.10 -6.38 7.81
C ALA A 28 1.44 -7.12 7.90
N LEU A 29 1.96 -7.35 9.11
CA LEU A 29 3.16 -8.15 9.34
C LEU A 29 2.92 -9.64 9.05
N ILE A 30 1.86 -10.24 9.58
CA ILE A 30 1.60 -11.67 9.34
C ILE A 30 1.24 -11.96 7.88
N ASP A 31 0.54 -11.04 7.21
CA ASP A 31 0.09 -11.18 5.82
C ASP A 31 1.24 -11.28 4.83
N MET A 32 2.43 -10.87 5.23
CA MET A 32 3.62 -11.02 4.39
C MET A 32 3.81 -12.50 4.08
N ALA A 33 3.63 -13.37 5.07
CA ALA A 33 3.77 -14.82 4.93
C ALA A 33 2.78 -15.42 3.93
N ALA A 34 1.70 -14.72 3.56
CA ALA A 34 0.76 -15.16 2.54
C ALA A 34 1.42 -15.34 1.15
N VAL A 35 2.56 -14.68 0.90
CA VAL A 35 3.35 -14.89 -0.31
C VAL A 35 4.65 -15.57 0.03
N HIS A 36 4.84 -16.77 -0.54
CA HIS A 36 6.07 -17.55 -0.40
C HIS A 36 7.31 -16.73 -0.82
N SER A 37 8.43 -16.93 -0.12
CA SER A 37 9.67 -16.17 -0.33
C SER A 37 10.15 -16.18 -1.80
N SER A 38 10.05 -17.32 -2.48
CA SER A 38 10.34 -17.44 -3.91
C SER A 38 9.47 -16.55 -4.78
N CYS A 39 8.16 -16.47 -4.50
CA CYS A 39 7.24 -15.60 -5.23
C CYS A 39 7.59 -14.12 -5.03
N ARG A 40 7.97 -13.73 -3.81
CA ARG A 40 8.43 -12.36 -3.53
C ARG A 40 9.68 -12.02 -4.33
N LEU A 41 10.64 -12.95 -4.45
CA LEU A 41 11.83 -12.79 -5.27
C LEU A 41 11.47 -12.64 -6.75
N CYS A 42 10.58 -13.49 -7.27
CA CYS A 42 10.11 -13.38 -8.66
C CYS A 42 9.47 -12.02 -8.95
N ILE A 43 8.60 -11.53 -8.06
CA ILE A 43 7.97 -10.21 -8.18
C ILE A 43 9.02 -9.10 -8.21
N HIS A 44 10.02 -9.18 -7.32
CA HIS A 44 11.12 -8.21 -7.28
C HIS A 44 11.92 -8.20 -8.58
N ILE A 45 12.33 -9.38 -9.08
CA ILE A 45 13.09 -9.51 -10.33
C ILE A 45 12.26 -8.98 -11.50
N ALA A 46 11.00 -9.37 -11.61
CA ALA A 46 10.10 -8.93 -12.68
C ALA A 46 9.90 -7.40 -12.64
N THR A 47 9.78 -6.80 -11.45
CA THR A 47 9.75 -5.34 -11.29
C THR A 47 11.04 -4.70 -11.79
N LYS A 48 12.22 -5.26 -11.49
CA LYS A 48 13.51 -4.73 -11.97
C LYS A 48 13.70 -4.86 -13.47
N ILE A 49 13.16 -5.91 -14.09
CA ILE A 49 13.15 -6.06 -15.54
C ILE A 49 12.25 -4.99 -16.15
N HIS A 50 11.03 -4.81 -15.64
CA HIS A 50 10.10 -3.82 -16.16
C HIS A 50 10.60 -2.38 -16.03
N GLU A 51 11.26 -2.05 -14.90
CA GLU A 51 11.94 -0.76 -14.71
C GLU A 51 13.04 -0.51 -15.76
N LYS A 52 13.71 -1.55 -16.25
CA LYS A 52 14.71 -1.42 -17.32
C LYS A 52 14.06 -1.23 -18.69
N GLU A 53 12.98 -1.96 -18.97
CA GLU A 53 12.24 -1.85 -20.24
C GLU A 53 11.62 -0.47 -20.43
N GLU A 54 11.09 0.12 -19.36
CA GLU A 54 10.47 1.45 -19.39
C GLU A 54 11.46 2.60 -19.60
N ARG A 55 12.76 2.37 -19.45
CA ARG A 55 13.80 3.37 -19.79
C ARG A 55 13.99 3.53 -21.29
N THR A 56 13.38 2.66 -22.11
CA THR A 56 13.47 2.80 -23.56
C THR A 56 12.61 3.98 -24.06
N PRO A 57 13.01 4.67 -25.15
CA PRO A 57 12.31 5.86 -25.65
C PRO A 57 10.81 5.64 -25.91
N LYS A 58 10.43 4.42 -26.32
CA LYS A 58 9.03 4.04 -26.57
C LYS A 58 8.14 4.24 -25.34
N PHE A 59 8.65 3.97 -24.15
CA PHE A 59 7.91 4.15 -22.89
C PHE A 59 8.07 5.56 -22.32
N MET A 60 9.25 6.17 -22.45
CA MET A 60 9.48 7.54 -21.97
C MET A 60 8.62 8.58 -22.72
N ASN A 61 8.25 8.32 -23.97
CA ASN A 61 7.39 9.20 -24.75
C ASN A 61 5.91 9.18 -24.30
N ARG A 62 5.50 8.24 -23.45
CA ARG A 62 4.14 8.18 -22.92
C ARG A 62 3.98 9.19 -21.77
N SER A 63 3.10 10.17 -21.94
CA SER A 63 2.86 11.17 -20.89
C SER A 63 2.17 10.56 -19.66
N CYS A 64 2.83 10.66 -18.51
CA CYS A 64 2.29 10.24 -17.20
C CYS A 64 1.36 11.27 -16.55
N SER A 65 1.20 12.42 -17.19
CA SER A 65 0.28 13.46 -16.76
C SER A 65 -0.37 14.12 -17.97
N CYS A 66 -1.58 14.61 -17.79
CA CYS A 66 -2.32 15.35 -18.81
C CYS A 66 -2.74 16.69 -18.22
N SER A 67 -2.22 17.79 -18.77
CA SER A 67 -2.56 19.14 -18.35
C SER A 67 -3.64 19.73 -19.25
N SER A 68 -4.69 20.26 -18.63
CA SER A 68 -5.81 20.92 -19.31
C SER A 68 -6.13 22.25 -18.63
N LYS A 69 -7.05 23.04 -19.22
CA LYS A 69 -7.57 24.27 -18.59
C LYS A 69 -8.21 24.03 -17.21
N ARG A 70 -8.62 22.78 -16.90
CA ARG A 70 -9.25 22.37 -15.64
C ARG A 70 -8.26 21.79 -14.61
N GLY A 71 -6.97 21.83 -14.90
CA GLY A 71 -5.90 21.29 -14.07
C GLY A 71 -5.16 20.11 -14.70
N THR A 72 -4.23 19.54 -13.94
CA THR A 72 -3.40 18.41 -14.34
C THR A 72 -3.92 17.12 -13.73
N VAL A 73 -4.05 16.08 -14.55
CA VAL A 73 -4.34 14.71 -14.09
C VAL A 73 -3.03 13.93 -14.10
N TYR A 74 -2.71 13.29 -12.98
CA TYR A 74 -1.57 12.41 -12.81
C TYR A 74 -2.00 10.96 -12.91
N HIS A 75 -1.31 10.19 -13.75
CA HIS A 75 -1.48 8.74 -13.85
C HIS A 75 -0.49 8.06 -12.90
N LEU A 76 -1.02 7.21 -12.02
CA LEU A 76 -0.26 6.43 -11.06
C LEU A 76 -0.53 4.94 -11.26
N PHE A 77 0.45 4.13 -10.91
CA PHE A 77 0.34 2.68 -10.91
C PHE A 77 0.36 2.17 -9.48
N VAL A 78 -0.66 1.40 -9.09
CA VAL A 78 -0.77 0.85 -7.74
C VAL A 78 -0.98 -0.64 -7.80
N ARG A 79 -0.28 -1.40 -6.95
CA ARG A 79 -0.54 -2.84 -6.77
C ARG A 79 -0.64 -3.20 -5.32
N GLU A 80 -1.36 -4.27 -5.01
CA GLU A 80 -1.25 -4.89 -3.70
C GLU A 80 0.17 -5.48 -3.52
N ARG A 81 0.76 -5.30 -2.33
CA ARG A 81 2.00 -5.97 -1.97
C ARG A 81 1.85 -7.49 -2.14
N GLY A 82 2.77 -8.11 -2.85
CA GLY A 82 2.70 -9.55 -3.14
C GLY A 82 1.99 -9.90 -4.45
N ARG A 83 1.48 -8.91 -5.20
CA ARG A 83 1.06 -9.08 -6.59
C ARG A 83 2.04 -8.40 -7.54
N PHE A 84 2.18 -8.96 -8.74
CA PHE A 84 3.04 -8.38 -9.76
C PHE A 84 2.35 -7.23 -10.52
N LYS A 85 1.11 -7.47 -10.99
CA LYS A 85 0.37 -6.54 -11.84
C LYS A 85 -0.02 -5.26 -11.11
N THR A 86 0.15 -4.13 -11.77
CA THR A 86 -0.29 -2.82 -11.31
C THR A 86 -1.60 -2.41 -11.96
N GLU A 87 -2.41 -1.70 -11.19
CA GLU A 87 -3.63 -1.07 -11.61
C GLU A 87 -3.40 0.42 -11.84
N SER A 88 -4.06 0.96 -12.87
CA SER A 88 -4.02 2.39 -13.16
C SER A 88 -5.02 3.15 -12.30
N ILE A 89 -4.55 4.19 -11.62
CA ILE A 89 -5.40 5.19 -10.97
C ILE A 89 -5.02 6.59 -11.45
N TYR A 90 -5.95 7.53 -11.30
CA TYR A 90 -5.79 8.90 -11.74
C TYR A 90 -6.13 9.85 -10.61
N LEU A 91 -5.23 10.81 -10.34
CA LEU A 91 -5.46 11.87 -9.36
C LEU A 91 -5.37 13.23 -10.04
N ARG A 92 -6.29 14.13 -9.70
CA ARG A 92 -6.25 15.52 -10.17
C ARG A 92 -5.34 16.37 -9.29
N SER A 93 -4.82 17.46 -9.85
CA SER A 93 -3.90 18.39 -9.17
C SER A 93 -4.48 19.05 -7.92
N ASP A 94 -5.81 19.22 -7.85
CA ASP A 94 -6.56 19.72 -6.70
C ASP A 94 -6.85 18.64 -5.65
N GLN A 95 -6.52 17.38 -5.92
CA GLN A 95 -6.79 16.20 -5.07
C GLN A 95 -5.51 15.40 -4.77
N LEU A 96 -4.36 16.08 -4.68
CA LEU A 96 -3.10 15.44 -4.31
C LEU A 96 -2.95 15.33 -2.79
N THR A 97 -3.91 14.69 -2.15
CA THR A 97 -3.95 14.46 -0.69
C THR A 97 -3.89 12.97 -0.38
N LEU A 98 -3.50 12.61 0.85
CA LEU A 98 -3.45 11.22 1.30
C LEU A 98 -4.84 10.58 1.25
N GLY A 99 -5.87 11.29 1.73
CA GLY A 99 -7.25 10.78 1.71
C GLY A 99 -7.80 10.57 0.30
N ALA A 100 -7.44 11.43 -0.67
CA ALA A 100 -7.83 11.26 -2.06
C ALA A 100 -7.10 10.07 -2.71
N LEU A 101 -5.81 9.89 -2.40
CA LEU A 101 -5.03 8.73 -2.85
C LEU A 101 -5.60 7.42 -2.32
N GLU A 102 -5.88 7.35 -1.01
CA GLU A 102 -6.51 6.18 -0.38
C GLU A 102 -7.89 5.89 -0.99
N SER A 103 -8.72 6.93 -1.18
CA SER A 103 -10.04 6.80 -1.80
C SER A 103 -9.97 6.30 -3.24
N ALA A 104 -8.99 6.78 -4.03
CA ALA A 104 -8.78 6.35 -5.41
C ALA A 104 -8.32 4.88 -5.48
N VAL A 105 -7.40 4.48 -4.59
CA VAL A 105 -6.97 3.08 -4.47
C VAL A 105 -8.14 2.21 -4.05
N HIS A 106 -8.85 2.57 -2.99
CA HIS A 106 -10.01 1.82 -2.50
C HIS A 106 -11.09 1.68 -3.58
N GLY A 107 -11.45 2.78 -4.26
CA GLY A 107 -12.44 2.77 -5.34
C GLY A 107 -12.03 1.87 -6.51
N LYS A 108 -10.77 1.94 -6.94
CA LYS A 108 -10.24 1.09 -8.02
C LYS A 108 -10.29 -0.37 -7.64
N PHE A 109 -9.74 -0.76 -6.50
CA PHE A 109 -9.67 -2.17 -6.09
C PHE A 109 -11.07 -2.75 -5.78
N ARG A 110 -11.98 -1.96 -5.22
CA ARG A 110 -13.38 -2.36 -5.02
C ARG A 110 -14.11 -2.59 -6.34
N SER A 111 -13.90 -1.73 -7.35
CA SER A 111 -14.51 -1.89 -8.68
C SER A 111 -14.06 -3.18 -9.39
N LEU A 112 -12.85 -3.64 -9.10
CA LEU A 112 -12.29 -4.88 -9.63
C LEU A 112 -12.74 -6.12 -8.85
N LYS A 113 -13.55 -5.95 -7.79
CA LYS A 113 -13.89 -7.02 -6.84
C LYS A 113 -12.63 -7.73 -6.33
N HIS A 114 -11.61 -6.93 -5.99
CA HIS A 114 -10.31 -7.44 -5.61
C HIS A 114 -10.37 -8.24 -4.31
N VAL A 115 -9.68 -9.39 -4.29
CA VAL A 115 -9.49 -10.21 -3.11
C VAL A 115 -8.03 -10.12 -2.67
N PRO A 116 -7.74 -9.63 -1.43
CA PRO A 116 -6.37 -9.54 -0.94
C PRO A 116 -5.69 -10.91 -0.91
N VAL A 117 -4.38 -10.94 -1.20
CA VAL A 117 -3.61 -12.19 -1.26
C VAL A 117 -3.64 -12.95 0.07
N TRP A 118 -3.71 -12.23 1.19
CA TRP A 118 -3.77 -12.82 2.52
C TRP A 118 -5.14 -13.39 2.90
N LYS A 119 -6.21 -13.15 2.13
CA LYS A 119 -7.59 -13.48 2.56
C LYS A 119 -7.76 -14.97 2.85
N ASP A 120 -7.19 -15.83 2.01
CA ASP A 120 -7.29 -17.29 2.17
C ASP A 120 -6.30 -17.83 3.20
N GLU A 121 -5.11 -17.25 3.27
CA GLU A 121 -4.02 -17.63 4.17
C GLU A 121 -4.25 -17.20 5.63
N ARG A 122 -4.97 -16.10 5.84
CA ARG A 122 -5.17 -15.54 7.18
C ARG A 122 -6.15 -16.41 7.97
N PRO A 123 -5.82 -16.80 9.23
CA PRO A 123 -6.71 -17.59 10.07
C PRO A 123 -8.08 -16.95 10.24
N SER A 124 -9.14 -17.77 10.25
CA SER A 124 -10.53 -17.32 10.33
C SER A 124 -10.81 -16.41 11.53
N SER A 125 -10.14 -16.65 12.68
CA SER A 125 -10.28 -15.87 13.90
C SER A 125 -9.84 -14.40 13.78
N ILE A 126 -8.99 -14.07 12.79
CA ILE A 126 -8.44 -12.72 12.58
C ILE A 126 -8.61 -12.24 11.14
N ARG A 127 -9.37 -12.98 10.32
CA ARG A 127 -9.55 -12.70 8.88
C ARG A 127 -10.21 -11.36 8.62
N GLY A 128 -11.07 -10.91 9.52
CA GLY A 128 -11.89 -9.71 9.33
C GLY A 128 -13.00 -9.92 8.29
N GLY A 129 -13.75 -8.85 8.03
CA GLY A 129 -14.81 -8.83 7.02
C GLY A 129 -14.29 -8.76 5.58
N ASP A 130 -15.20 -8.57 4.62
CA ASP A 130 -14.89 -8.46 3.19
C ASP A 130 -14.56 -7.02 2.75
N GLU A 131 -14.46 -6.10 3.70
CA GLU A 131 -14.09 -4.72 3.44
C GLU A 131 -12.59 -4.59 3.15
N LEU A 132 -12.24 -3.89 2.07
CA LEU A 132 -10.86 -3.60 1.69
C LEU A 132 -10.35 -2.39 2.47
N LYS A 133 -9.86 -2.59 3.68
CA LYS A 133 -9.24 -1.51 4.45
C LYS A 133 -7.81 -1.25 3.96
N VAL A 134 -7.53 -0.04 3.49
CA VAL A 134 -6.17 0.40 3.18
C VAL A 134 -5.44 0.67 4.50
N TYR A 135 -4.35 -0.05 4.75
CA TYR A 135 -3.47 0.20 5.90
C TYR A 135 -2.36 1.17 5.54
N LYS A 136 -1.72 0.97 4.38
CA LYS A 136 -0.54 1.75 4.00
C LYS A 136 -0.33 1.80 2.50
N ILE A 137 0.11 2.94 2.01
CA ILE A 137 0.53 3.16 0.61
C ILE A 137 1.97 3.69 0.61
N TYR A 138 2.83 3.10 -0.20
CA TYR A 138 4.25 3.47 -0.27
C TYR A 138 4.87 3.18 -1.65
N PRO A 139 6.02 3.76 -2.01
CA PRO A 139 6.69 3.50 -3.29
C PRO A 139 7.08 2.03 -3.50
N ILE A 140 6.93 1.52 -4.73
CA ILE A 140 7.47 0.21 -5.09
C ILE A 140 8.99 0.18 -4.85
N GLY A 141 9.48 -0.95 -4.32
CA GLY A 141 10.91 -1.22 -4.15
C GLY A 141 11.41 -1.13 -2.71
N LEU A 142 10.57 -0.69 -1.78
CA LEU A 142 10.90 -0.75 -0.35
C LEU A 142 10.90 -2.18 0.16
N THR A 143 11.89 -2.48 1.01
CA THR A 143 11.85 -3.69 1.82
C THR A 143 10.66 -3.64 2.77
N GLU A 144 10.26 -4.81 3.23
CA GLU A 144 9.14 -4.97 4.15
C GLU A 144 9.28 -4.14 5.43
N ARG A 145 10.46 -4.21 6.06
CA ARG A 145 10.77 -3.43 7.26
C ARG A 145 10.72 -1.93 6.99
N GLN A 146 11.15 -1.48 5.80
CA GLN A 146 11.05 -0.08 5.41
C GLN A 146 9.59 0.34 5.22
N ALA A 147 8.82 -0.45 4.47
CA ALA A 147 7.41 -0.18 4.20
C ALA A 147 6.58 -0.13 5.50
N LEU A 148 6.71 -1.12 6.39
CA LEU A 148 5.91 -1.19 7.61
C LEU A 148 6.34 -0.17 8.67
N TYR A 149 7.64 0.01 8.90
CA TYR A 149 8.12 0.70 10.09
C TYR A 149 8.89 2.00 9.85
N LYS A 150 9.33 2.29 8.61
CA LYS A 150 10.16 3.48 8.34
C LYS A 150 9.50 4.51 7.44
N PHE A 151 8.82 4.07 6.39
CA PHE A 151 8.20 4.96 5.42
C PHE A 151 6.77 5.27 5.82
N GLN A 152 6.35 6.51 5.72
CA GLN A 152 4.96 6.94 5.78
C GLN A 152 4.90 8.31 5.11
N PHE A 153 3.85 8.58 4.35
CA PHE A 153 3.55 9.96 3.97
C PHE A 153 3.12 10.73 5.21
N SER A 154 3.90 11.74 5.57
CA SER A 154 3.72 12.53 6.78
C SER A 154 2.51 13.44 6.67
N ASP A 155 2.28 13.99 5.48
CA ASP A 155 1.19 14.93 5.19
C ASP A 155 0.84 14.94 3.69
N ASP A 156 -0.22 15.69 3.35
CA ASP A 156 -0.69 15.89 1.97
C ASP A 156 0.35 16.59 1.10
N ALA A 157 1.20 17.46 1.67
CA ALA A 157 2.21 18.18 0.91
C ALA A 157 3.34 17.24 0.45
N GLU A 158 3.68 16.23 1.24
CA GLU A 158 4.63 15.17 0.87
C GLU A 158 4.06 14.30 -0.26
N VAL A 159 2.78 13.93 -0.21
CA VAL A 159 2.10 13.21 -1.29
C VAL A 159 2.15 14.02 -2.59
N ALA A 160 1.79 15.30 -2.54
CA ALA A 160 1.81 16.18 -3.70
C ALA A 160 3.22 16.34 -4.27
N ARG A 161 4.23 16.51 -3.41
CA ARG A 161 5.64 16.62 -3.83
C ARG A 161 6.13 15.34 -4.48
N TYR A 162 5.80 14.18 -3.90
CA TYR A 162 6.19 12.88 -4.43
C TYR A 162 5.59 12.63 -5.81
N ILE A 163 4.27 12.82 -5.97
CA ILE A 163 3.58 12.60 -7.25
C ILE A 163 4.08 13.55 -8.34
N LYS A 164 4.31 14.83 -8.01
CA LYS A 164 4.85 15.81 -8.97
C LYS A 164 6.30 15.51 -9.37
N GLY A 165 7.11 15.01 -8.44
CA GLY A 165 8.51 14.66 -8.67
C GLY A 165 8.75 13.31 -9.35
N HIS A 166 7.74 12.43 -9.37
CA HIS A 166 7.85 11.08 -9.92
C HIS A 166 6.76 10.83 -10.99
N PRO A 167 7.04 11.14 -12.27
CA PRO A 167 6.16 10.78 -13.37
C PRO A 167 5.86 9.27 -13.35
N CYS A 168 4.59 8.89 -13.53
CA CYS A 168 4.12 7.51 -13.48
C CYS A 168 4.47 6.83 -12.15
N ALA A 169 4.29 7.54 -11.03
CA ALA A 169 4.65 7.02 -9.73
C ALA A 169 4.04 5.63 -9.50
N LYS A 170 4.89 4.71 -9.04
CA LYS A 170 4.53 3.32 -8.80
C LYS A 170 4.47 3.07 -7.31
N LEU A 171 3.31 2.66 -6.82
CA LEU A 171 3.03 2.47 -5.41
C LEU A 171 2.61 1.02 -5.13
N GLU A 172 2.90 0.57 -3.93
CA GLU A 172 2.30 -0.61 -3.34
C GLU A 172 1.31 -0.19 -2.26
N VAL A 173 0.24 -0.97 -2.13
CA VAL A 173 -0.73 -0.85 -1.05
C VAL A 173 -0.73 -2.13 -0.22
N ILE A 174 -0.87 -1.96 1.10
CA ILE A 174 -1.16 -3.04 2.03
C ILE A 174 -2.62 -2.89 2.45
N PHE A 175 -3.40 -3.94 2.23
CA PHE A 175 -4.75 -4.09 2.78
C PHE A 175 -4.70 -4.89 4.06
N VAL A 176 -5.63 -4.67 4.99
CA VAL A 176 -5.75 -5.42 6.26
C VAL A 176 -7.19 -5.77 6.60
#